data_AF-A0AAW4YDG9-F1
#
_entry.id   AF-A0AAW4YDG9-F1
#
_cell.length_a   1.000
_cell.length_b   1.000
_cell.length_c   1.000
_cell.angle_alpha   90.00
_cell.angle_beta   90.00
_cell.angle_gamma   90.00
#
_symmetry.space_group_name_H-M   'P 1'
#
loop_
_entity.id
_entity.type
_entity.pdbx_description
1 polymer ?
#
loop_
_entity_poly.entity_id
_entity_poly.type
_entity_poly.pdbx_seq_one_letter_code
_entity_poly.pdbx_strand_id
1 'polypeptide(L)'
;TSTEAKPSNNESAPQSTDASNKDVVNQAVNTSAPRMRAFSLAAVAADAPAAGTDITNQLTNVTVGIDSGDTVYPHQAGYVKLNYGFSVPNSAVQGDTFKITVPKELNLNGVTSTAKVPPIMAGDQVLANGVIDSDGNVIYTFT
;
A
#
# COMPACT_ATOMS: atom_id res chain seq x y z
N THR A 1 4.17 55.68 46.67
CA THR A 1 5.30 55.75 45.70
C THR A 1 4.70 56.24 44.39
N SER A 2 4.57 57.56 44.20
CA SER A 2 5.61 58.48 43.67
C SER A 2 6.08 57.99 42.29
N THR A 3 5.39 58.34 41.19
CA THR A 3 5.41 59.59 40.40
C THR A 3 6.71 59.74 39.60
N GLU A 4 6.61 59.76 38.26
CA GLU A 4 7.34 60.74 37.47
C GLU A 4 6.58 61.07 36.17
N ALA A 5 6.17 62.34 36.09
CA ALA A 5 5.70 63.03 34.89
C ALA A 5 6.94 63.45 34.05
N LYS A 6 6.84 63.82 32.77
CA LYS A 6 6.47 65.16 32.25
C LYS A 6 6.92 65.21 30.75
N PRO A 7 6.76 66.30 29.98
CA PRO A 7 5.79 66.41 28.88
C PRO A 7 6.44 66.92 27.56
N SER A 8 5.62 67.50 26.67
CA SER A 8 5.98 68.63 25.77
C SER A 8 6.92 68.30 24.59
N ASN A 9 6.85 68.92 23.42
CA ASN A 9 6.10 70.02 22.82
C ASN A 9 6.27 69.84 21.29
N ASN A 10 5.23 69.98 20.49
CA ASN A 10 4.94 71.20 19.71
C ASN A 10 6.01 71.52 18.64
N GLU A 11 5.71 71.29 17.37
CA GLU A 11 5.63 72.31 16.29
C GLU A 11 5.61 71.68 14.89
N SER A 12 4.85 72.33 14.01
CA SER A 12 4.59 71.96 12.63
C SER A 12 5.69 72.41 11.66
N ALA A 13 6.01 71.50 10.72
CA ALA A 13 6.38 71.69 9.30
C ALA A 13 7.75 72.33 8.93
N PRO A 14 8.34 72.03 7.74
CA PRO A 14 7.74 71.43 6.53
C PRO A 14 8.52 70.24 5.91
N GLN A 15 7.92 69.72 4.83
CA GLN A 15 8.33 68.55 4.01
C GLN A 15 9.76 68.59 3.47
N SER A 16 10.43 67.43 3.48
CA SER A 16 11.01 66.78 2.28
C SER A 16 11.75 65.50 2.69
N THR A 17 11.27 64.34 2.24
CA THR A 17 11.99 63.35 1.42
C THR A 17 11.21 62.03 1.43
N ASP A 18 10.79 61.66 0.22
CA ASP A 18 10.67 60.31 -0.35
C ASP A 18 10.76 59.10 0.60
N ALA A 19 9.62 58.43 0.83
CA ALA A 19 9.43 56.98 0.64
C ALA A 19 8.16 56.46 1.32
N SER A 20 7.43 55.65 0.56
CA SER A 20 6.68 54.46 1.01
C SER A 20 5.31 54.58 1.68
N ASN A 21 4.39 53.91 0.97
CA ASN A 21 3.22 53.12 1.39
C ASN A 21 1.95 53.88 1.80
N LYS A 22 0.92 53.84 0.95
CA LYS A 22 -0.06 52.73 0.77
C LYS A 22 -1.00 52.64 1.97
N ASP A 23 -2.31 52.50 1.84
CA ASP A 23 -3.24 52.37 0.71
C ASP A 23 -4.53 52.07 1.48
N VAL A 24 -5.48 53.01 1.58
CA VAL A 24 -6.74 52.71 2.27
C VAL A 24 -7.91 53.39 1.58
N VAL A 25 -8.89 52.54 1.30
CA VAL A 25 -10.30 52.79 0.99
C VAL A 25 -10.61 53.04 -0.49
N ASN A 26 -10.92 51.96 -1.20
CA ASN A 26 -12.31 51.83 -1.64
C ASN A 26 -12.76 50.37 -1.82
N GLN A 27 -14.03 50.16 -1.50
CA GLN A 27 -14.73 48.90 -1.28
C GLN A 27 -14.62 47.88 -2.43
N ALA A 28 -14.26 46.64 -2.09
CA ALA A 28 -14.71 45.46 -2.83
C ALA A 28 -14.88 44.27 -1.87
N VAL A 29 -16.06 43.67 -1.94
CA VAL A 29 -16.67 42.61 -1.14
C VAL A 29 -15.73 41.43 -0.83
N ASN A 30 -15.68 41.01 0.44
CA ASN A 30 -15.09 39.74 0.87
C ASN A 30 -15.92 38.56 0.30
N THR A 31 -15.37 37.85 -0.68
CA THR A 31 -15.76 36.46 -0.96
C THR A 31 -14.60 35.56 -0.54
N SER A 32 -14.70 34.98 0.66
CA SER A 32 -13.76 33.98 1.14
C SER A 32 -13.91 32.69 0.35
N ALA A 33 -13.23 32.61 -0.80
CA ALA A 33 -13.02 31.36 -1.51
C ALA A 33 -11.93 30.54 -0.80
N PRO A 34 -12.15 29.25 -0.51
CA PRO A 34 -11.15 28.42 0.15
C PRO A 34 -9.92 28.27 -0.74
N ARG A 35 -8.76 28.73 -0.27
CA ARG A 35 -7.47 28.46 -0.93
C ARG A 35 -7.08 27.01 -0.64
N MET A 36 -7.32 26.11 -1.58
CA MET A 36 -6.76 24.76 -1.54
C MET A 36 -5.23 24.86 -1.57
N ARG A 37 -4.57 24.41 -0.50
CA ARG A 37 -3.14 24.10 -0.56
C ARG A 37 -2.99 22.85 -1.41
N ALA A 38 -2.27 22.95 -2.52
CA ALA A 38 -1.91 21.77 -3.29
C ALA A 38 -0.95 20.93 -2.44
N PHE A 39 -1.42 19.80 -1.92
CA PHE A 39 -0.55 18.74 -1.44
C PHE A 39 -0.07 17.98 -2.67
N SER A 40 1.15 18.25 -3.13
CA SER A 40 1.79 17.37 -4.10
C SER A 40 2.15 16.08 -3.38
N LEU A 41 1.34 15.04 -3.57
CA LEU A 41 1.75 13.66 -3.27
C LEU A 41 2.86 13.35 -4.27
N ALA A 42 4.12 13.42 -3.84
CA ALA A 42 5.18 12.78 -4.57
C ALA A 42 4.90 11.28 -4.51
N ALA A 43 4.34 10.73 -5.60
CA ALA A 43 4.25 9.30 -5.76
C ALA A 43 5.70 8.80 -5.79
N VAL A 44 6.12 8.11 -4.73
CA VAL A 44 7.26 7.23 -4.82
C VAL A 44 6.85 6.19 -5.85
N ALA A 45 7.45 6.26 -7.04
CA ALA A 45 7.39 5.15 -7.96
C ALA A 45 8.10 4.00 -7.24
N ALA A 46 7.33 3.14 -6.57
CA ALA A 46 7.81 1.82 -6.24
C ALA A 46 8.29 1.23 -7.57
N ASP A 47 9.55 0.82 -7.58
CA ASP A 47 10.15 0.10 -8.71
C ASP A 47 9.10 -0.91 -9.20
N ALA A 48 8.65 -0.76 -10.44
CA ALA A 48 7.65 -1.67 -10.98
C ALA A 48 8.24 -3.07 -10.83
N PRO A 49 7.55 -4.03 -10.17
CA PRO A 49 8.12 -5.35 -9.98
C PRO A 49 8.56 -5.84 -11.36
N ALA A 50 9.82 -6.28 -11.44
CA ALA A 50 10.37 -6.84 -12.67
C ALA A 50 9.32 -7.76 -13.27
N ALA A 51 8.95 -7.51 -14.54
CA ALA A 51 7.87 -8.23 -15.21
C ALA A 51 8.28 -9.70 -15.36
N GLY A 52 8.04 -10.48 -14.31
CA GLY A 52 8.34 -11.89 -14.30
C GLY A 52 7.36 -12.66 -15.16
N THR A 53 7.77 -13.85 -15.52
CA THR A 53 7.01 -14.75 -16.37
C THR A 53 6.25 -15.78 -15.54
N ASP A 54 5.15 -16.31 -16.06
CA ASP A 54 4.52 -17.48 -15.47
C ASP A 54 5.36 -18.72 -15.83
N ILE A 55 6.03 -19.28 -14.81
CA ILE A 55 6.88 -20.46 -14.93
C ILE A 55 6.20 -21.73 -14.44
N THR A 56 4.88 -21.75 -14.25
CA THR A 56 4.12 -22.92 -13.76
C THR A 56 4.46 -24.19 -14.55
N ASN A 57 4.53 -24.08 -15.87
CA ASN A 57 4.84 -25.22 -16.75
C ASN A 57 6.33 -25.60 -16.80
N GLN A 58 7.19 -24.82 -16.15
CA GLN A 58 8.64 -25.08 -16.05
C GLN A 58 9.02 -25.70 -14.69
N LEU A 59 8.09 -25.77 -13.74
CA LEU A 59 8.30 -26.49 -12.49
C LEU A 59 8.48 -27.98 -12.75
N THR A 60 9.42 -28.60 -12.04
CA THR A 60 9.74 -30.02 -12.18
C THR A 60 9.44 -30.77 -10.89
N ASN A 61 9.41 -32.11 -10.94
CA ASN A 61 9.12 -32.96 -9.79
C ASN A 61 7.83 -32.56 -9.05
N VAL A 62 6.81 -32.15 -9.82
CA VAL A 62 5.56 -31.62 -9.28
C VAL A 62 4.75 -32.76 -8.66
N THR A 63 4.37 -32.57 -7.41
CA THR A 63 3.48 -33.45 -6.65
C THR A 63 2.35 -32.61 -6.06
N VAL A 64 1.13 -33.09 -6.22
CA VAL A 64 -0.08 -32.44 -5.70
C VAL A 64 -0.90 -33.51 -4.99
N GLY A 65 -1.35 -33.20 -3.78
CA GLY A 65 -2.15 -34.11 -2.97
C GLY A 65 -3.21 -33.39 -2.17
N ILE A 66 -4.32 -34.07 -1.93
CA ILE A 66 -5.36 -33.65 -1.01
C ILE A 66 -5.41 -34.68 0.11
N ASP A 67 -5.15 -34.24 1.34
CA ASP A 67 -5.23 -35.07 2.53
C ASP A 67 -6.50 -34.72 3.32
N SER A 68 -7.36 -35.72 3.47
CA SER A 68 -8.61 -35.67 4.23
C SER A 68 -9.06 -37.08 4.60
N GLY A 69 -9.99 -37.18 5.55
CA GLY A 69 -10.80 -38.40 5.68
C GLY A 69 -11.82 -38.53 4.53
N ASP A 70 -12.55 -39.64 4.50
CA ASP A 70 -13.58 -39.92 3.48
C ASP A 70 -14.77 -38.94 3.55
N THR A 71 -15.00 -38.32 4.71
CA THR A 71 -16.08 -37.34 4.92
C THR A 71 -15.55 -36.14 5.67
N VAL A 72 -15.83 -34.95 5.15
CA VAL A 72 -15.50 -33.67 5.78
C VAL A 72 -16.77 -33.08 6.39
N TYR A 73 -16.69 -32.60 7.63
CA TYR A 73 -17.78 -31.95 8.35
C TYR A 73 -17.48 -30.45 8.57
N PRO A 74 -17.79 -29.56 7.60
CA PRO A 74 -17.42 -28.14 7.70
C PRO A 74 -17.95 -27.44 8.96
N HIS A 75 -19.18 -27.79 9.40
CA HIS A 75 -19.79 -27.22 10.61
C HIS A 75 -19.16 -27.71 11.93
N GLN A 76 -18.24 -28.67 11.87
CA GLN A 76 -17.47 -29.17 13.01
C GLN A 76 -15.97 -28.85 12.84
N ALA A 77 -15.67 -27.71 12.20
CA ALA A 77 -14.31 -27.29 11.86
C ALA A 77 -13.53 -28.29 10.97
N GLY A 78 -14.25 -29.11 10.20
CA GLY A 78 -13.63 -29.99 9.20
C GLY A 78 -13.05 -29.20 8.03
N TYR A 79 -11.86 -29.59 7.59
CA TYR A 79 -11.14 -29.02 6.45
C TYR A 79 -10.36 -30.12 5.71
N VAL A 80 -9.84 -29.79 4.54
CA VAL A 80 -8.89 -30.62 3.79
C VAL A 80 -7.52 -29.94 3.75
N LYS A 81 -6.44 -30.71 3.62
CA LYS A 81 -5.10 -30.17 3.42
C LYS A 81 -4.70 -30.31 1.95
N LEU A 82 -4.37 -29.18 1.33
CA LEU A 82 -3.80 -29.16 -0.02
C LEU A 82 -2.27 -29.16 0.11
N ASN A 83 -1.64 -30.23 -0.34
CA ASN A 83 -0.19 -30.43 -0.27
C ASN A 83 0.42 -30.28 -1.67
N TYR A 84 1.51 -29.52 -1.75
CA TYR A 84 2.22 -29.25 -3.01
C TYR A 84 3.72 -29.42 -2.80
N GLY A 85 4.39 -30.04 -3.75
CA GLY A 85 5.83 -30.13 -3.82
C GLY A 85 6.30 -29.95 -5.25
N PHE A 86 7.40 -29.23 -5.46
CA PHE A 86 7.98 -28.98 -6.78
C PHE A 86 9.46 -28.59 -6.64
N SER A 87 10.18 -28.65 -7.75
CA SER A 87 11.53 -28.12 -7.89
C SER A 87 11.50 -26.92 -8.83
N VAL A 88 12.07 -25.81 -8.38
CA VAL A 88 12.17 -24.56 -9.15
C VAL A 88 13.36 -24.67 -10.11
N PRO A 89 13.20 -24.31 -11.40
CA PRO A 89 14.32 -24.34 -12.35
C PRO A 89 15.36 -23.26 -12.01
N ASN A 90 16.63 -23.54 -12.28
CA ASN A 90 17.74 -22.59 -12.05
C ASN A 90 17.63 -21.30 -12.88
N SER A 91 16.80 -21.30 -13.93
CA SER A 91 16.53 -20.13 -14.77
C SER A 91 15.47 -19.20 -14.18
N ALA A 92 14.80 -19.57 -13.10
CA ALA A 92 13.82 -18.72 -12.43
C ALA A 92 14.50 -17.48 -11.84
N VAL A 93 13.85 -16.33 -11.99
CA VAL A 93 14.32 -15.04 -11.50
C VAL A 93 13.28 -14.39 -10.58
N GLN A 94 13.72 -13.40 -9.81
CA GLN A 94 12.81 -12.59 -8.99
C GLN A 94 11.67 -12.01 -9.84
N GLY A 95 10.45 -12.08 -9.31
CA GLY A 95 9.24 -11.64 -9.99
C GLY A 95 8.56 -12.71 -10.83
N ASP A 96 9.24 -13.80 -11.19
CA ASP A 96 8.59 -14.96 -11.83
C ASP A 96 7.45 -15.47 -10.95
N THR A 97 6.44 -16.03 -11.58
CA THR A 97 5.23 -16.50 -10.90
C THR A 97 4.94 -17.95 -11.18
N PHE A 98 4.20 -18.59 -10.27
CA PHE A 98 3.52 -19.84 -10.59
C PHE A 98 2.12 -19.83 -9.95
N LYS A 99 1.21 -20.60 -10.55
CA LYS A 99 -0.19 -20.68 -10.15
C LYS A 99 -0.53 -22.03 -9.55
N ILE A 100 -1.20 -22.00 -8.41
CA ILE A 100 -1.92 -23.12 -7.83
C ILE A 100 -3.40 -22.94 -8.15
N THR A 101 -3.94 -23.81 -8.99
CA THR A 101 -5.38 -23.85 -9.27
C THR A 101 -6.13 -24.42 -8.08
N VAL A 102 -7.11 -23.68 -7.57
CA VAL A 102 -7.95 -24.10 -6.44
C VAL A 102 -9.34 -24.46 -6.98
N PRO A 103 -9.89 -25.65 -6.69
CA PRO A 103 -11.26 -25.99 -7.08
C PRO A 103 -12.26 -25.03 -6.42
N LYS A 104 -13.29 -24.61 -7.17
CA LYS A 104 -14.32 -23.69 -6.69
C LYS A 104 -15.15 -24.22 -5.51
N GLU A 105 -15.14 -25.54 -5.31
CA GLU A 105 -15.79 -26.21 -4.18
C GLU A 105 -15.06 -25.98 -2.85
N LEU A 106 -13.79 -25.54 -2.91
CA LEU A 106 -12.96 -25.25 -1.76
C LEU A 106 -12.76 -23.74 -1.59
N ASN A 107 -12.44 -23.35 -0.37
CA ASN A 107 -12.00 -21.99 -0.06
C ASN A 107 -10.74 -22.04 0.82
N LEU A 108 -9.98 -20.95 0.84
CA LEU A 108 -8.73 -20.84 1.62
C LEU A 108 -8.88 -19.96 2.87
N ASN A 109 -10.05 -19.34 3.07
CA ASN A 109 -10.35 -18.43 4.17
C ASN A 109 -11.01 -19.11 5.37
N GLY A 110 -11.46 -20.35 5.23
CA GLY A 110 -12.20 -21.07 6.26
C GLY A 110 -13.43 -20.28 6.69
N VAL A 111 -13.55 -20.01 7.99
CA VAL A 111 -14.67 -19.25 8.57
C VAL A 111 -14.48 -17.72 8.52
N THR A 112 -13.34 -17.24 8.05
CA THR A 112 -13.01 -15.80 8.00
C THR A 112 -13.47 -15.15 6.70
N SER A 113 -13.59 -13.82 6.68
CA SER A 113 -13.93 -13.08 5.45
C SER A 113 -12.75 -12.88 4.50
N THR A 114 -11.51 -13.14 4.93
CA THR A 114 -10.30 -12.88 4.13
C THR A 114 -9.30 -14.01 4.31
N ALA A 115 -8.93 -14.66 3.21
CA ALA A 115 -7.91 -15.70 3.22
C ALA A 115 -6.52 -15.10 3.36
N LYS A 116 -5.63 -15.80 4.07
CA LYS A 116 -4.20 -15.52 4.11
C LYS A 116 -3.46 -16.71 3.51
N VAL A 117 -2.67 -16.45 2.48
CA VAL A 117 -1.79 -17.44 1.89
C VAL A 117 -0.44 -17.37 2.61
N PRO A 118 0.09 -18.48 3.14
CA PRO A 118 1.39 -18.47 3.80
C PRO A 118 2.53 -18.25 2.77
N PRO A 119 3.62 -17.55 3.14
CA PRO A 119 4.81 -17.50 2.29
C PRO A 119 5.46 -18.89 2.20
N ILE A 120 6.12 -19.15 1.07
CA ILE A 120 6.98 -20.33 0.91
C ILE A 120 8.39 -19.96 1.37
N MET A 121 9.00 -20.82 2.18
CA MET A 121 10.33 -20.59 2.74
C MET A 121 11.36 -21.53 2.11
N ALA A 122 12.58 -21.03 1.87
CA ALA A 122 13.76 -21.82 1.56
C ALA A 122 14.75 -21.68 2.73
N GLY A 123 14.67 -22.59 3.70
CA GLY A 123 15.31 -22.40 5.00
C GLY A 123 14.66 -21.23 5.76
N ASP A 124 15.46 -20.24 6.15
CA ASP A 124 14.98 -19.07 6.90
C ASP A 124 14.60 -17.87 5.99
N GLN A 125 14.76 -18.00 4.68
CA GLN A 125 14.43 -16.95 3.71
C GLN A 125 13.08 -17.22 3.05
N VAL A 126 12.31 -16.16 2.82
CA VAL A 126 11.12 -16.23 1.97
C VAL A 126 11.60 -16.50 0.54
N LEU A 127 11.03 -17.52 -0.08
CA LEU A 127 11.25 -17.88 -1.49
C LEU A 127 10.17 -17.29 -2.39
N ALA A 128 8.91 -17.27 -1.92
CA ALA A 128 7.80 -16.72 -2.68
C ALA A 128 6.66 -16.25 -1.78
N ASN A 129 5.97 -15.19 -2.22
CA ASN A 129 4.78 -14.66 -1.56
C ASN A 129 3.54 -14.95 -2.41
N GLY A 130 2.46 -15.41 -1.77
CA GLY A 130 1.23 -15.81 -2.45
C GLY A 130 0.10 -14.79 -2.30
N VAL A 131 -0.66 -14.59 -3.37
CA VAL A 131 -1.88 -13.77 -3.41
C VAL A 131 -2.99 -14.57 -4.08
N ILE A 132 -4.24 -14.37 -3.63
CA ILE A 132 -5.41 -15.00 -4.25
C ILE A 132 -5.93 -14.10 -5.36
N ASP A 133 -6.09 -14.66 -6.56
CA ASP A 133 -6.68 -13.95 -7.71
C ASP A 133 -8.21 -13.89 -7.63
N SER A 134 -8.84 -13.23 -8.61
CA SER A 134 -10.31 -13.11 -8.67
C SER A 134 -11.02 -14.45 -8.85
N ASP A 135 -10.34 -15.45 -9.38
CA ASP A 135 -10.88 -16.77 -9.67
C ASP A 135 -10.72 -17.72 -8.47
N GLY A 136 -10.06 -17.28 -7.40
CA GLY A 136 -9.80 -18.04 -6.19
C GLY A 136 -8.51 -18.88 -6.25
N ASN A 137 -7.73 -18.77 -7.32
CA ASN A 137 -6.43 -19.44 -7.42
C ASN A 137 -5.38 -18.68 -6.60
N VAL A 138 -4.29 -19.37 -6.26
CA VAL A 138 -3.15 -18.75 -5.59
C VAL A 138 -2.04 -18.52 -6.59
N ILE A 139 -1.62 -17.26 -6.73
CA ILE A 139 -0.45 -16.85 -7.51
C ILE A 139 0.69 -16.57 -6.55
N TYR A 140 1.76 -17.35 -6.66
CA TYR A 140 3.00 -17.09 -5.93
C TYR A 140 3.97 -16.33 -6.82
N THR A 141 4.65 -15.33 -6.25
CA THR A 141 5.71 -14.57 -6.90
C THR A 141 7.03 -14.83 -6.18
N PHE A 142 8.05 -15.27 -6.91
CA PHE A 142 9.40 -15.51 -6.38
C PHE A 142 10.09 -14.21 -5.97
N THR A 143 10.81 -14.24 -4.84
CA THR A 143 11.52 -13.10 -4.26
C THR A 143 12.98 -13.05 -4.66
#